data_AF-A0A7V9H1A5-F1
#
_entry.id   AF-A0A7V9H1A5-F1
#
_cell.length_a   1.000
_cell.length_b   1.000
_cell.length_c   1.000
_cell.angle_alpha   90.00
_cell.angle_beta   90.00
_cell.angle_gamma   90.00
#
_symmetry.space_group_name_H-M   'P 1'
#
loop_
_entity.id
_entity.type
_entity.pdbx_description
1 polymer ?
#
loop_
_entity_poly.entity_id
_entity_poly.type
_entity_poly.pdbx_seq_one_letter_code
_entity_poly.pdbx_strand_id
1 'polypeptide(L)'
;RLNVGDAAVAARLLLVLNACTIVGTLSFALAGSFAFALAAFWFASLARTLAEPLYLTWLNEGLEPGVRATVISMGSQAGALGEASAGPVIGAVGNLAGVRTALTLASLILSPALLLYTRALRHRGKPDPE
;
A
#
# COMPACT_ATOMS: atom_id res chain seq x y z
N ARG A 1 20.60 -10.94 7.82
CA ARG A 1 19.17 -11.07 8.20
C ARG A 1 18.59 -9.66 8.19
N LEU A 2 17.54 -9.39 7.41
CA LEU A 2 16.84 -8.09 7.46
C LEU A 2 16.13 -8.00 8.81
N ASN A 3 16.46 -7.01 9.64
CA ASN A 3 15.73 -6.77 10.88
C ASN A 3 14.49 -5.92 10.59
N VAL A 4 13.34 -6.58 10.41
CA VAL A 4 12.05 -5.91 10.15
C VAL A 4 11.53 -5.17 11.40
N GLY A 5 12.06 -5.48 12.59
CA GLY A 5 11.77 -4.73 13.81
C GLY A 5 12.38 -3.31 13.78
N ASP A 6 13.39 -3.07 12.92
CA ASP A 6 13.84 -1.72 12.66
C ASP A 6 12.81 -0.98 11.79
N ALA A 7 12.12 0.00 12.40
CA ALA A 7 11.11 0.83 11.74
C ALA A 7 11.64 1.45 10.44
N ALA A 8 12.95 1.68 10.39
CA ALA A 8 13.65 2.08 9.20
C ALA A 8 13.48 1.09 8.04
N VAL A 9 13.93 -0.12 8.27
CA VAL A 9 13.98 -1.19 7.27
C VAL A 9 12.56 -1.53 6.84
N ALA A 10 11.63 -1.65 7.80
CA ALA A 10 10.22 -1.87 7.52
C ALA A 10 9.63 -0.78 6.62
N ALA A 11 9.77 0.50 6.98
CA ALA A 11 9.23 1.60 6.18
C ALA A 11 9.83 1.64 4.76
N ARG A 12 11.11 1.30 4.60
CA ARG A 12 11.76 1.27 3.27
C ARG A 12 11.23 0.13 2.40
N LEU A 13 11.09 -1.07 2.98
CA LEU A 13 10.56 -2.22 2.28
C LEU A 13 9.08 -2.03 1.92
N LEU A 14 8.28 -1.49 2.85
CA LEU A 14 6.88 -1.15 2.60
C LEU A 14 6.74 -0.07 1.52
N LEU A 15 7.57 0.97 1.53
CA LEU A 15 7.63 1.97 0.46
C LEU A 15 7.86 1.33 -0.91
N VAL A 16 8.89 0.48 -1.02
CA VAL A 16 9.24 -0.19 -2.29
C VAL A 16 8.12 -1.11 -2.75
N LEU A 17 7.57 -1.95 -1.86
CA LEU A 17 6.49 -2.88 -2.21
C LEU A 17 5.22 -2.15 -2.63
N ASN A 18 4.84 -1.07 -1.94
CA ASN A 18 3.68 -0.25 -2.33
C ASN A 18 3.92 0.46 -3.67
N ALA A 19 5.13 0.96 -3.93
CA ALA A 19 5.48 1.54 -5.22
C ALA A 19 5.40 0.48 -6.35
N CYS A 20 5.90 -0.74 -6.11
CA CYS A 20 5.76 -1.86 -7.04
C CYS A 20 4.29 -2.20 -7.29
N THR A 21 3.44 -2.22 -6.27
CA THR A 21 1.98 -2.44 -6.42
C THR A 21 1.34 -1.37 -7.30
N ILE A 22 1.69 -0.09 -7.10
CA ILE A 22 1.18 1.03 -7.93
C ILE A 22 1.63 0.86 -9.37
N VAL A 23 2.93 0.66 -9.61
CA VAL A 23 3.50 0.51 -10.96
C VAL A 23 2.93 -0.72 -11.67
N GLY A 24 2.80 -1.84 -10.97
CA GLY A 24 2.21 -3.08 -11.50
C GLY A 24 0.75 -2.91 -11.87
N THR A 25 -0.05 -2.31 -10.99
CA THR A 25 -1.47 -2.05 -11.25
C THR A 25 -1.68 -1.05 -12.40
N LEU A 26 -0.85 0.00 -12.47
CA LEU A 26 -0.87 0.96 -13.58
C LEU A 26 -0.48 0.29 -14.90
N SER A 27 0.55 -0.55 -14.88
CA SER A 27 0.98 -1.33 -16.07
C SER A 27 -0.12 -2.28 -16.54
N PHE A 28 -0.84 -2.92 -15.60
CA PHE A 28 -2.00 -3.74 -15.90
C PHE A 28 -3.13 -2.93 -16.55
N ALA A 29 -3.47 -1.76 -16.00
CA ALA A 29 -4.50 -0.89 -16.54
C ALA A 29 -4.20 -0.45 -17.99
N LEU A 30 -2.93 -0.15 -18.27
CA LEU A 30 -2.47 0.34 -19.56
C LEU A 30 -2.05 -0.77 -20.53
N ALA A 31 -2.21 -2.05 -20.15
CA ALA A 31 -1.77 -3.16 -20.98
C ALA A 31 -2.45 -3.18 -22.36
N GLY A 32 -1.64 -3.42 -23.40
CA GLY A 32 -2.09 -3.58 -24.79
C GLY A 32 -2.17 -5.03 -25.25
N SER A 33 -1.68 -5.98 -24.45
CA SER A 33 -1.71 -7.42 -24.75
C SER A 33 -2.02 -8.23 -23.49
N PHE A 34 -2.64 -9.40 -23.69
CA PHE A 34 -3.00 -10.30 -22.60
C PHE A 34 -1.77 -10.77 -21.81
N ALA A 35 -0.69 -11.17 -22.49
CA ALA A 35 0.52 -11.64 -21.83
C ALA A 35 1.14 -10.56 -20.91
N PHE A 36 1.16 -9.30 -21.36
CA PHE A 36 1.67 -8.20 -20.54
C PHE A 36 0.73 -7.89 -19.36
N ALA A 37 -0.59 -7.92 -19.58
CA ALA A 37 -1.56 -7.76 -18.50
C ALA A 37 -1.38 -8.84 -17.43
N LEU A 38 -1.25 -10.10 -17.81
CA LEU A 38 -1.07 -11.22 -16.89
C LEU A 38 0.23 -11.08 -16.07
N ALA A 39 1.33 -10.72 -16.72
CA ALA A 39 2.60 -10.48 -16.04
C ALA A 39 2.52 -9.31 -15.05
N ALA A 40 1.90 -8.19 -15.45
CA ALA A 40 1.71 -7.02 -14.57
C ALA A 40 0.79 -7.35 -13.38
N PHE A 41 -0.26 -8.13 -13.61
CA PHE A 41 -1.17 -8.60 -12.56
C PHE A 41 -0.44 -9.47 -11.53
N TRP A 42 0.34 -10.45 -11.97
CA TRP A 42 1.12 -11.28 -11.05
C TRP A 42 2.18 -10.49 -10.29
N PHE A 43 2.86 -9.56 -10.96
CA PHE A 43 3.83 -8.68 -10.31
C PHE A 43 3.19 -7.83 -9.21
N ALA A 44 2.06 -7.16 -9.51
CA ALA A 44 1.31 -6.37 -8.53
C ALA A 44 0.80 -7.24 -7.37
N SER A 45 0.29 -8.43 -7.67
CA SER A 45 -0.21 -9.38 -6.67
C SER A 45 0.90 -9.82 -5.73
N LEU A 46 2.06 -10.20 -6.27
CA LEU A 46 3.22 -10.61 -5.49
C LEU A 46 3.69 -9.47 -4.57
N ALA A 47 3.82 -8.25 -5.08
CA ALA A 47 4.23 -7.09 -4.27
C ALA A 47 3.26 -6.84 -3.11
N ARG A 48 1.95 -6.91 -3.36
CA ARG A 48 0.90 -6.75 -2.34
C ARG A 48 0.95 -7.86 -1.29
N THR A 49 1.05 -9.13 -1.71
CA THR A 49 1.11 -10.28 -0.80
C THR A 49 2.34 -10.24 0.10
N LEU A 50 3.48 -9.74 -0.41
CA LEU A 50 4.70 -9.60 0.41
C LEU A 50 4.62 -8.44 1.41
N ALA A 51 3.82 -7.41 1.14
CA ALA A 51 3.72 -6.22 2.00
C ALA A 51 2.96 -6.49 3.30
N GLU A 52 1.95 -7.35 3.28
CA GLU A 52 1.11 -7.65 4.44
C GLU A 52 1.88 -8.24 5.63
N PRO A 53 2.61 -9.37 5.51
CA PRO A 53 3.34 -9.93 6.64
C PRO A 53 4.42 -8.97 7.15
N LEU A 54 5.04 -8.20 6.27
CA LEU A 54 6.02 -7.19 6.64
C LEU A 54 5.40 -6.07 7.51
N TYR A 55 4.21 -5.59 7.13
CA TYR A 55 3.46 -4.60 7.91
C TYR A 55 3.08 -5.15 9.29
N LEU A 56 2.56 -6.38 9.34
CA LEU A 56 2.18 -7.01 10.60
C LEU A 56 3.38 -7.26 11.52
N THR A 57 4.53 -7.70 10.98
CA THR A 57 5.76 -7.84 11.76
C THR A 57 6.23 -6.49 12.30
N TRP A 58 6.21 -5.44 11.47
CA TRP A 58 6.59 -4.09 11.92
C TRP A 58 5.70 -3.58 13.06
N LEU A 59 4.38 -3.79 13.00
CA LEU A 59 3.47 -3.45 14.10
C LEU A 59 3.69 -4.31 15.34
N ASN A 60 3.92 -5.61 15.16
CA ASN A 60 4.09 -6.53 16.28
C ASN A 60 5.38 -6.28 17.07
N GLU A 61 6.47 -5.92 16.39
CA GLU A 61 7.76 -5.61 17.01
C GLU A 61 7.86 -4.14 17.46
N GLY A 62 7.15 -3.22 16.78
CA GLY A 62 7.28 -1.77 16.99
C GLY A 62 6.32 -1.16 18.03
N LEU A 63 5.35 -1.93 18.52
CA LEU A 63 4.33 -1.44 19.46
C LEU A 63 4.29 -2.28 20.73
N GLU A 64 4.04 -1.62 21.86
CA GLU A 64 3.82 -2.28 23.13
C GLU A 64 2.57 -3.19 23.07
N PRO A 65 2.58 -4.38 23.71
CA PRO A 65 1.48 -5.34 23.62
C PRO A 65 0.09 -4.77 23.95
N GLY A 66 -0.01 -3.82 24.88
CA GLY A 66 -1.28 -3.22 25.30
C GLY A 66 -1.98 -2.36 24.22
N VAL A 67 -1.24 -1.85 23.23
CA VAL A 67 -1.78 -0.94 22.20
C VAL A 67 -1.88 -1.60 20.82
N ARG A 68 -1.18 -2.71 20.61
CA ARG A 68 -1.10 -3.45 19.33
C ARG A 68 -2.47 -3.80 18.75
N ALA A 69 -3.36 -4.39 19.56
CA ALA A 69 -4.68 -4.82 19.09
C ALA A 69 -5.53 -3.65 18.60
N THR A 70 -5.47 -2.50 19.30
CA THR A 70 -6.17 -1.28 18.92
C THR A 70 -5.63 -0.72 17.61
N VAL A 71 -4.30 -0.63 17.44
CA VAL A 71 -3.72 -0.13 16.19
C VAL A 71 -4.02 -1.06 15.00
N ILE A 72 -3.96 -2.39 15.19
CA ILE A 72 -4.34 -3.35 14.16
C ILE A 72 -5.83 -3.18 13.79
N SER A 73 -6.71 -2.98 14.78
CA SER A 73 -8.14 -2.74 14.55
C SER A 73 -8.40 -1.42 13.81
N MET A 74 -7.70 -0.34 14.18
CA MET A 74 -7.79 0.93 13.46
C MET A 74 -7.33 0.76 12.00
N GLY A 75 -6.29 -0.05 11.76
CA GLY A 75 -5.83 -0.41 10.43
C GLY A 75 -6.90 -1.15 9.61
N SER A 76 -7.56 -2.16 10.18
CA SER A 76 -8.62 -2.90 9.49
C SER A 76 -9.86 -2.04 9.20
N GLN A 77 -10.24 -1.17 10.15
CA GLN A 77 -11.34 -0.20 9.97
C GLN A 77 -11.02 0.82 8.87
N ALA A 78 -9.81 1.35 8.83
CA ALA A 78 -9.37 2.24 7.76
C ALA A 78 -9.40 1.54 6.39
N GLY A 79 -8.98 0.27 6.33
CA GLY A 79 -9.10 -0.56 5.12
C GLY A 79 -10.56 -0.73 4.68
N ALA A 80 -11.45 -1.11 5.60
CA ALA A 80 -12.87 -1.28 5.32
C ALA A 80 -13.55 0.02 4.85
N LEU A 81 -13.21 1.16 5.47
CA LEU A 81 -13.67 2.48 5.02
C LEU A 81 -13.16 2.82 3.61
N GLY A 82 -11.90 2.50 3.31
CA GLY A 82 -11.33 2.65 1.98
C GLY A 82 -12.06 1.82 0.94
N GLU A 83 -12.36 0.55 1.21
CA GLU A 83 -13.09 -0.32 0.31
C GLU A 83 -14.54 0.13 0.11
N ALA A 84 -15.24 0.47 1.20
CA ALA A 84 -16.62 0.92 1.16
C ALA A 84 -16.81 2.24 0.41
N SER A 85 -15.82 3.14 0.46
CA SER A 85 -15.87 4.44 -0.21
C SER A 85 -15.31 4.41 -1.64
N ALA A 86 -14.13 3.82 -1.83
CA ALA A 86 -13.46 3.81 -3.12
C ALA A 86 -14.18 2.90 -4.14
N GLY A 87 -14.77 1.78 -3.72
CA GLY A 87 -15.49 0.87 -4.61
C GLY A 87 -16.56 1.56 -5.46
N PRO A 88 -17.55 2.25 -4.85
CA PRO A 88 -18.56 3.02 -5.58
C PRO A 88 -17.97 4.14 -6.46
N VAL A 89 -16.97 4.88 -5.96
CA VAL A 89 -16.36 6.00 -6.70
C VAL A 89 -15.64 5.49 -7.95
N ILE A 90 -14.78 4.47 -7.80
CA ILE A 90 -14.06 3.86 -8.91
C ILE A 90 -15.04 3.15 -9.87
N GLY A 91 -16.08 2.51 -9.36
CA GLY A 91 -17.14 1.91 -10.16
C GLY A 91 -17.89 2.92 -11.02
N ALA A 92 -18.25 4.08 -10.46
CA ALA A 92 -18.87 5.17 -11.21
C ALA A 92 -17.93 5.70 -12.31
N VAL A 93 -16.64 5.88 -12.04
CA VAL A 93 -15.65 6.23 -13.06
C VAL A 93 -15.55 5.15 -14.14
N GLY A 94 -15.64 3.87 -13.77
CA GLY A 94 -15.67 2.76 -14.72
C GLY A 94 -16.86 2.80 -15.67
N ASN A 95 -18.04 3.15 -15.15
CA ASN A 95 -19.25 3.30 -15.94
C ASN A 95 -19.20 4.52 -16.88
N LEU A 96 -18.60 5.63 -16.44
CA LEU A 96 -18.59 6.90 -17.19
C LEU A 96 -17.42 7.03 -18.17
N ALA A 97 -16.24 6.55 -17.80
CA ALA A 97 -14.98 6.78 -18.51
C ALA A 97 -14.24 5.47 -18.88
N GLY A 98 -14.86 4.32 -18.61
CA GLY A 98 -14.35 2.99 -18.97
C GLY A 98 -13.39 2.37 -17.95
N VAL A 99 -13.23 1.06 -18.07
CA VAL A 99 -12.46 0.22 -17.13
C VAL A 99 -10.99 0.66 -17.03
N ARG A 100 -10.34 0.99 -18.15
CA ARG A 100 -8.94 1.44 -18.15
C ARG A 100 -8.74 2.70 -17.31
N THR A 101 -9.65 3.67 -17.40
CA THR A 101 -9.60 4.92 -16.62
C THR A 101 -9.80 4.65 -15.15
N ALA A 102 -10.78 3.81 -14.80
CA ALA A 102 -11.05 3.40 -13.42
C ALA A 102 -9.85 2.68 -12.78
N LEU A 103 -9.25 1.73 -13.49
CA LEU A 103 -8.07 1.00 -13.01
C LEU A 103 -6.84 1.90 -12.88
N THR A 104 -6.68 2.87 -13.80
CA THR A 104 -5.61 3.88 -13.71
C THR A 104 -5.78 4.73 -12.45
N LEU A 105 -6.99 5.25 -12.21
CA LEU A 105 -7.29 6.01 -10.99
C LEU A 105 -7.07 5.18 -9.73
N ALA A 106 -7.55 3.93 -9.71
CA ALA A 106 -7.37 3.01 -8.59
C ALA A 106 -5.88 2.73 -8.31
N SER A 107 -5.04 2.64 -9.35
CA SER A 107 -3.60 2.45 -9.15
C SER A 107 -2.92 3.62 -8.42
N LEU A 108 -3.42 4.84 -8.62
CA LEU A 108 -2.83 6.05 -8.05
C LEU A 108 -3.37 6.38 -6.65
N ILE A 109 -4.47 5.76 -6.22
CA ILE A 109 -5.11 6.03 -4.93
C ILE A 109 -4.19 5.72 -3.74
N LEU A 110 -3.23 4.80 -3.93
CA LEU A 110 -2.26 4.39 -2.92
C LEU A 110 -1.05 5.34 -2.85
N SER A 111 -0.87 6.24 -3.82
CA SER A 111 0.28 7.15 -3.88
C SER A 111 0.49 8.02 -2.64
N PRO A 112 -0.54 8.49 -1.90
CA PRO A 112 -0.32 9.24 -0.66
C PRO A 112 0.41 8.41 0.42
N ALA A 113 0.24 7.09 0.43
CA ALA A 113 0.95 6.21 1.37
C ALA A 113 2.47 6.26 1.15
N LEU A 114 2.94 6.46 -0.08
CA LEU A 114 4.37 6.62 -0.37
C LEU A 114 4.93 7.88 0.31
N LEU A 115 4.15 8.97 0.37
CA LEU A 115 4.54 10.18 1.09
C LEU A 115 4.66 9.93 2.60
N LEU A 116 3.76 9.13 3.17
CA LEU A 116 3.82 8.76 4.59
C LEU A 116 5.06 7.91 4.90
N TYR A 117 5.37 6.92 4.06
CA TYR A 117 6.60 6.14 4.26
C TYR A 117 7.85 6.99 4.08
N THR A 118 7.93 7.87 3.07
CA THR A 118 9.08 8.78 2.93
C THR A 118 9.21 9.73 4.12
N ARG A 119 8.09 10.21 4.68
CA ARG A 119 8.09 11.02 5.91
C ARG A 119 8.61 10.20 7.09
N ALA A 120 8.12 8.99 7.31
CA ALA A 120 8.60 8.08 8.37
C ALA A 120 10.12 7.81 8.25
N LEU A 121 10.64 7.64 7.03
CA LEU A 121 12.07 7.47 6.76
C LEU A 121 12.90 8.71 7.12
N ARG A 122 12.34 9.92 6.96
CA ARG A 122 13.00 11.19 7.28
C ARG A 122 13.03 11.49 8.78
N HIS A 123 12.01 11.07 9.53
CA HIS A 123 11.86 11.38 10.96
C HIS A 123 12.41 10.31 11.91
N ARG A 124 13.33 9.43 11.46
CA ARG A 124 13.91 8.35 12.28
C ARG A 124 14.78 8.83 13.45
N GLY A 125 14.16 9.35 14.52
CA GLY A 125 14.72 9.37 15.87
C GLY A 125 15.08 10.72 16.49
N LYS A 126 14.70 11.87 15.92
CA LYS A 126 14.79 13.14 16.66
C LYS A 126 13.40 13.47 17.22
N PRO A 127 13.23 13.60 18.54
CA PRO A 127 12.02 14.22 19.08
C PRO A 127 11.89 15.62 18.46
N ASP A 128 10.65 16.07 18.23
CA ASP A 128 10.40 17.46 17.85
C ASP A 128 11.12 18.37 18.86
N PRO A 129 11.83 19.42 18.41
CA PRO A 129 12.28 20.45 19.32
C PRO A 129 11.03 21.15 19.86
N GLU A 130 10.81 21.06 21.18
CA GLU A 130 9.92 21.99 21.88
C GLU A 130 10.39 23.44 21.68
#